data_AF-A0A377JEX6-F1
#
_entry.id   AF-A0A377JEX6-F1
#
_cell.length_a   1.000
_cell.length_b   1.000
_cell.length_c   1.000
_cell.angle_alpha   90.00
_cell.angle_beta   90.00
_cell.angle_gamma   90.00
#
_symmetry.space_group_name_H-M   'P 1'
#
loop_
_entity.id
_entity.type
_entity.pdbx_description
1 polymer ?
#
loop_
_entity_poly.entity_id
_entity_poly.type
_entity_poly.pdbx_seq_one_letter_code
_entity_poly.pdbx_strand_id
1 'polypeptide(L)'
;MAGWVQGNPNLARGEAKVILNEVNSANPSRLKGYVEVAGKKADVVIANPSGIQCDGCGVINAGRTTLTTGKAEVENGELKGYRVQGGKVSVGQKGMDTSKADYTDIIADKAEIKGGVWGNKVKVTTGKNKVDRTNDSVVYVGDKNTNETDRTLESTNDQAQVYSVDVGQLGGMYAEKIHLVDNG
;
A
#
# COMPACT_ATOMS: atom_id res chain seq x y z
N MET A 1 10.05 18.70 -7.44
CA MET A 1 9.08 18.50 -8.54
C MET A 1 9.70 19.13 -9.77
N ALA A 2 9.73 18.37 -10.85
CA ALA A 2 10.45 18.75 -12.05
C ALA A 2 9.57 19.75 -12.81
N GLY A 3 10.08 20.94 -13.16
CA GLY A 3 9.31 22.02 -13.78
C GLY A 3 8.65 21.62 -15.12
N TRP A 4 9.12 22.16 -16.24
CA TRP A 4 8.57 21.76 -17.53
C TRP A 4 9.03 20.34 -17.90
N VAL A 5 8.09 19.46 -18.24
CA VAL A 5 8.33 18.05 -18.62
C VAL A 5 7.81 17.82 -20.04
N GLN A 6 8.67 17.35 -20.92
CA GLN A 6 8.30 17.01 -22.31
C GLN A 6 7.32 15.84 -22.34
N GLY A 7 6.37 15.87 -23.28
CA GLY A 7 5.36 14.81 -23.43
C GLY A 7 5.98 13.42 -23.64
N ASN A 8 5.38 12.39 -23.04
CA ASN A 8 5.86 11.02 -23.15
C ASN A 8 5.47 10.42 -24.52
N PRO A 9 6.43 10.12 -25.41
CA PRO A 9 6.13 9.59 -26.75
C PRO A 9 5.48 8.20 -26.72
N ASN A 10 5.62 7.46 -25.61
CA ASN A 10 4.99 6.14 -25.44
C ASN A 10 3.48 6.22 -25.18
N LEU A 11 2.93 7.42 -24.92
CA LEU A 11 1.50 7.66 -24.72
C LEU A 11 0.79 8.07 -26.03
N ALA A 12 1.33 7.70 -27.19
CA ALA A 12 0.76 8.01 -28.50
C ALA A 12 -0.69 7.51 -28.69
N ARG A 13 -1.15 6.57 -27.86
CA ARG A 13 -2.51 6.01 -27.86
C ARG A 13 -3.41 6.55 -26.75
N GLY A 14 -2.98 7.60 -26.03
CA GLY A 14 -3.70 8.23 -24.93
C GLY A 14 -2.97 8.12 -23.59
N GLU A 15 -3.37 8.94 -22.63
CA GLU A 15 -2.74 8.96 -21.31
C GLU A 15 -3.16 7.77 -20.45
N ALA A 16 -2.26 7.33 -19.57
CA ALA A 16 -2.50 6.22 -18.66
C ALA A 16 -3.60 6.55 -17.64
N LYS A 17 -4.49 5.59 -17.37
CA LYS A 17 -5.44 5.64 -16.24
C LYS A 17 -4.83 5.10 -14.95
N VAL A 18 -3.89 4.15 -15.08
CA VAL A 18 -3.16 3.51 -13.98
C VAL A 18 -1.68 3.45 -14.37
N ILE A 19 -0.81 3.88 -13.47
CA ILE A 19 0.64 3.75 -13.58
C ILE A 19 1.08 2.69 -12.56
N LEU A 20 1.42 1.50 -13.05
CA LEU A 20 1.93 0.39 -12.24
C LEU A 20 3.46 0.40 -12.24
N ASN A 21 4.06 0.61 -11.08
CA ASN A 21 5.49 0.45 -10.84
C ASN A 21 5.71 -0.85 -10.06
N GLU A 22 5.96 -1.94 -10.78
CA GLU A 22 6.25 -3.25 -10.19
C GLU A 22 7.75 -3.48 -10.07
N VAL A 23 8.21 -3.80 -8.85
CA VAL A 23 9.60 -4.13 -8.57
C VAL A 23 9.72 -5.63 -8.34
N ASN A 24 10.46 -6.30 -9.23
CA ASN A 24 10.78 -7.71 -9.11
C ASN A 24 12.22 -7.89 -8.63
N SER A 25 12.46 -7.59 -7.35
CA SER A 25 13.76 -7.69 -6.69
C SER A 25 13.58 -8.29 -5.30
N ALA A 26 14.65 -8.89 -4.76
CA ALA A 26 14.71 -9.29 -3.35
C ALA A 26 14.81 -8.09 -2.38
N ASN A 27 15.09 -6.88 -2.90
CA ASN A 27 15.24 -5.68 -2.08
C ASN A 27 13.91 -4.89 -1.96
N PRO A 28 13.63 -4.33 -0.78
CA PRO A 28 12.46 -3.48 -0.59
C PRO A 28 12.62 -2.12 -1.29
N SER A 29 11.50 -1.50 -1.64
CA SER A 29 11.46 -0.12 -2.16
C SER A 29 11.61 0.87 -1.01
N ARG A 30 12.39 1.94 -1.21
CA ARG A 30 12.57 3.03 -0.22
C ARG A 30 12.10 4.34 -0.83
N LEU A 31 10.95 4.83 -0.37
CA LEU A 31 10.31 6.06 -0.82
C LEU A 31 10.61 7.16 0.22
N LYS A 32 11.42 8.14 -0.16
CA LYS A 32 11.88 9.25 0.72
C LYS A 32 11.49 10.63 0.20
N GLY A 33 10.42 10.68 -0.60
CA GLY A 33 9.95 11.89 -1.26
C GLY A 33 8.70 11.61 -2.06
N TYR A 34 8.24 12.63 -2.78
CA TYR A 34 7.00 12.56 -3.55
C TYR A 34 7.19 11.93 -4.92
N VAL A 35 6.23 11.10 -5.33
CA VAL A 35 6.03 10.69 -6.71
C VAL A 35 5.04 11.65 -7.36
N GLU A 36 5.32 12.10 -8.57
CA GLU A 36 4.49 13.08 -9.29
C GLU A 36 4.05 12.50 -10.63
N VAL A 37 2.74 12.51 -10.88
CA VAL A 37 2.20 12.24 -12.21
C VAL A 37 2.19 13.54 -13.00
N ALA A 38 3.10 13.67 -13.96
CA ALA A 38 3.09 14.81 -14.88
C ALA A 38 1.98 14.64 -15.92
N GLY A 39 1.19 15.70 -16.14
CA GLY A 39 0.07 15.70 -17.09
C GLY A 39 -1.25 15.28 -16.46
N LYS A 40 -1.98 14.37 -17.11
CA LYS A 40 -3.33 13.95 -16.68
C LYS A 40 -3.27 13.11 -15.40
N LYS A 41 -4.19 13.38 -14.46
CA LYS A 41 -4.38 12.60 -13.22
C LYS A 41 -4.56 11.10 -13.55
N ALA A 42 -3.86 10.24 -12.82
CA ALA A 42 -3.93 8.78 -12.97
C ALA A 42 -3.86 8.09 -11.59
N ASP A 43 -4.25 6.82 -11.50
CA ASP A 43 -3.96 6.02 -10.31
C ASP A 43 -2.48 5.62 -10.30
N VAL A 44 -1.84 5.60 -9.14
CA VAL A 44 -0.44 5.21 -8.97
C VAL A 44 -0.36 3.98 -8.08
N VAL A 45 0.30 2.95 -8.57
CA VAL A 45 0.57 1.72 -7.83
C VAL A 45 2.08 1.53 -7.73
N ILE A 46 2.55 1.27 -6.52
CA ILE A 46 3.92 0.84 -6.23
C ILE A 46 3.81 -0.55 -5.62
N ALA A 47 4.22 -1.56 -6.38
CA ALA A 47 4.15 -2.96 -6.00
C ALA A 47 5.56 -3.54 -5.79
N ASN A 48 5.86 -4.00 -4.58
CA ASN A 48 7.11 -4.70 -4.29
C ASN A 48 6.90 -5.78 -3.22
N PRO A 49 6.86 -7.07 -3.61
CA PRO A 49 6.68 -8.18 -2.67
C PRO A 49 7.73 -8.28 -1.57
N SER A 50 8.93 -7.74 -1.78
CA SER A 50 10.00 -7.71 -0.78
C SER A 50 9.81 -6.64 0.30
N GLY A 51 8.84 -5.74 0.12
CA GLY A 51 8.48 -4.71 1.08
C GLY A 51 8.61 -3.28 0.55
N ILE A 52 7.99 -2.34 1.26
CA ILE A 52 8.02 -0.91 0.94
C ILE A 52 8.25 -0.12 2.23
N GLN A 53 9.21 0.80 2.20
CA GLN A 53 9.48 1.75 3.27
C GLN A 53 9.15 3.16 2.77
N CYS A 54 8.16 3.81 3.35
CA CYS A 54 7.86 5.21 3.16
C CYS A 54 8.42 6.02 4.32
N ASP A 55 9.23 7.04 4.08
CA ASP A 55 9.72 7.95 5.13
C ASP A 55 9.78 9.38 4.57
N GLY A 56 8.69 10.12 4.74
CA GLY A 56 8.47 11.42 4.10
C GLY A 56 8.07 11.27 2.63
N CYS A 57 7.33 10.20 2.30
CA CYS A 57 6.87 9.96 0.94
C CYS A 57 5.46 10.50 0.70
N GLY A 58 5.09 10.62 -0.57
CA GLY A 58 3.74 11.03 -0.96
C GLY A 58 3.53 10.87 -2.45
N VAL A 59 2.31 11.15 -2.91
CA VAL A 59 2.00 11.14 -4.35
C VAL A 59 1.19 12.38 -4.71
N ILE A 60 1.52 12.96 -5.87
CA ILE A 60 0.91 14.18 -6.39
C ILE A 60 0.24 13.88 -7.71
N ASN A 61 -0.93 14.49 -7.89
CA ASN A 61 -1.76 14.34 -9.09
C ASN A 61 -2.20 12.88 -9.33
N ALA A 62 -2.50 12.15 -8.25
CA ALA A 62 -3.01 10.79 -8.32
C ALA A 62 -4.49 10.70 -7.88
N GLY A 63 -5.28 9.87 -8.57
CA GLY A 63 -6.66 9.54 -8.16
C GLY A 63 -6.64 8.66 -6.91
N ARG A 64 -5.99 7.52 -7.05
CA ARG A 64 -5.69 6.57 -5.98
C ARG A 64 -4.18 6.34 -5.89
N THR A 65 -3.68 6.24 -4.67
CA THR A 65 -2.31 5.78 -4.38
C THR A 65 -2.36 4.43 -3.72
N THR A 66 -1.71 3.42 -4.29
CA THR A 66 -1.62 2.08 -3.70
C THR A 66 -0.16 1.70 -3.45
N LEU A 67 0.18 1.45 -2.20
CA LEU A 67 1.43 0.79 -1.81
C LEU A 67 1.12 -0.66 -1.48
N THR A 68 1.71 -1.61 -2.21
CA THR A 68 1.40 -3.02 -2.03
C THR A 68 2.63 -3.93 -2.01
N THR A 69 2.61 -4.94 -1.13
CA THR A 69 3.54 -6.09 -1.21
C THR A 69 2.93 -7.27 -1.96
N GLY A 70 1.74 -7.08 -2.53
CA GLY A 70 1.16 -8.04 -3.45
C GLY A 70 1.83 -7.98 -4.81
N LYS A 71 1.96 -9.16 -5.44
CA LYS A 71 2.24 -9.23 -6.88
C LYS A 71 1.02 -8.70 -7.64
N ALA A 72 1.24 -7.85 -8.64
CA ALA A 72 0.16 -7.31 -9.45
C ALA A 72 -0.42 -8.41 -10.37
N GLU A 73 -1.74 -8.56 -10.40
CA GLU A 73 -2.46 -9.43 -11.33
C GLU A 73 -2.96 -8.57 -12.51
N VAL A 74 -2.26 -8.64 -13.65
CA VAL A 74 -2.61 -7.92 -14.88
C VAL A 74 -3.14 -8.90 -15.91
N GLU A 75 -4.28 -8.58 -16.50
CA GLU A 75 -4.93 -9.39 -17.54
C GLU A 75 -5.34 -8.49 -18.69
N ASN A 76 -4.94 -8.83 -19.92
CA ASN A 76 -5.24 -8.06 -21.13
C ASN A 76 -4.83 -6.57 -21.05
N GLY A 77 -3.73 -6.28 -20.33
CA GLY A 77 -3.25 -4.91 -20.12
C GLY A 77 -3.98 -4.13 -19.03
N GLU A 78 -4.95 -4.74 -18.35
CA GLU A 78 -5.67 -4.13 -17.23
C GLU A 78 -5.22 -4.71 -15.89
N LEU A 79 -4.97 -3.84 -14.92
CA LEU A 79 -4.75 -4.25 -13.54
C LEU A 79 -6.06 -4.78 -12.94
N LYS A 80 -6.09 -6.04 -12.50
CA LYS A 80 -7.26 -6.67 -11.88
C LYS A 80 -7.19 -6.65 -10.36
N GLY A 81 -5.98 -6.72 -9.80
CA GLY A 81 -5.79 -6.74 -8.35
C GLY A 81 -4.37 -7.13 -7.95
N TYR A 82 -4.25 -7.60 -6.72
CA TYR A 82 -3.00 -7.89 -6.05
C TYR A 82 -3.08 -9.21 -5.30
N ARG A 83 -2.01 -10.00 -5.35
CA ARG A 83 -1.84 -11.22 -4.56
C ARG A 83 -0.73 -11.05 -3.54
N VAL A 84 -1.12 -10.89 -2.28
CA VAL A 84 -0.22 -10.74 -1.14
C VAL A 84 0.13 -12.12 -0.57
N GLN A 85 1.42 -12.41 -0.48
CA GLN A 85 1.93 -13.66 0.13
C GLN A 85 2.89 -13.40 1.30
N GLY A 86 3.30 -12.15 1.50
CA GLY A 86 4.29 -11.73 2.49
C GLY A 86 4.66 -10.26 2.31
N GLY A 87 5.70 -9.83 3.03
CA GLY A 87 6.25 -8.48 2.91
C GLY A 87 5.57 -7.45 3.81
N LYS A 88 6.32 -6.41 4.18
CA LYS A 88 5.85 -5.34 5.06
C LYS A 88 5.84 -3.99 4.34
N VAL A 89 4.78 -3.21 4.55
CA VAL A 89 4.80 -1.76 4.32
C VAL A 89 5.09 -1.07 5.64
N SER A 90 6.11 -0.22 5.69
CA SER A 90 6.42 0.60 6.86
C SER A 90 6.35 2.08 6.54
N VAL A 91 5.67 2.85 7.37
CA VAL A 91 5.70 4.32 7.38
C VAL A 91 6.61 4.79 8.51
N GLY A 92 7.75 5.37 8.15
CA GLY A 92 8.75 5.92 9.06
C GLY A 92 8.31 7.21 9.73
N GLN A 93 9.18 7.77 10.56
CA GLN A 93 8.88 8.92 11.40
C GLN A 93 8.51 10.19 10.63
N LYS A 94 9.03 10.36 9.41
CA LYS A 94 8.67 11.50 8.54
C LYS A 94 7.30 11.34 7.88
N GLY A 95 6.66 10.19 8.06
CA GLY A 95 5.29 9.94 7.65
C GLY A 95 5.07 9.71 6.16
N MET A 96 3.80 9.70 5.78
CA MET A 96 3.29 9.55 4.42
C MET A 96 2.19 10.59 4.17
N ASP A 97 2.34 11.40 3.12
CA ASP A 97 1.36 12.41 2.71
C ASP A 97 0.78 12.10 1.33
N THR A 98 -0.44 11.59 1.34
CA THR A 98 -1.28 11.33 0.18
C THR A 98 -2.58 12.14 0.24
N SER A 99 -2.59 13.26 0.97
CA SER A 99 -3.74 14.17 1.13
C SER A 99 -4.27 14.75 -0.19
N LYS A 100 -3.45 14.72 -1.25
CA LYS A 100 -3.81 15.16 -2.60
C LYS A 100 -4.42 14.05 -3.47
N ALA A 101 -4.50 12.82 -2.97
CA ALA A 101 -5.18 11.70 -3.61
C ALA A 101 -6.55 11.46 -2.97
N ASP A 102 -7.51 10.98 -3.76
CA ASP A 102 -8.87 10.72 -3.29
C ASP A 102 -8.89 9.45 -2.40
N TYR A 103 -8.04 8.48 -2.74
CA TYR A 103 -7.90 7.19 -2.04
C TYR A 103 -6.43 6.84 -1.81
N THR A 104 -6.15 6.24 -0.65
CA THR A 104 -4.86 5.68 -0.28
C THR A 104 -5.05 4.26 0.20
N ASP A 105 -4.40 3.31 -0.47
CA ASP A 105 -4.39 1.90 -0.10
C ASP A 105 -3.00 1.48 0.37
N ILE A 106 -2.94 0.84 1.54
CA ILE A 106 -1.80 0.05 1.98
C ILE A 106 -2.26 -1.41 1.98
N ILE A 107 -1.71 -2.23 1.09
CA ILE A 107 -2.11 -3.63 0.92
C ILE A 107 -0.87 -4.51 1.11
N ALA A 108 -0.75 -5.16 2.27
CA ALA A 108 0.48 -5.88 2.60
C ALA A 108 0.22 -7.09 3.47
N ASP A 109 1.23 -7.93 3.71
CA ASP A 109 1.08 -8.95 4.76
C ASP A 109 1.11 -8.29 6.13
N LYS A 110 2.01 -7.31 6.32
CA LYS A 110 2.10 -6.49 7.53
C LYS A 110 2.19 -5.00 7.21
N ALA A 111 1.63 -4.17 8.08
CA ALA A 111 1.76 -2.72 8.06
C ALA A 111 2.33 -2.21 9.40
N GLU A 112 3.34 -1.35 9.33
CA GLU A 112 3.97 -0.73 10.51
C GLU A 112 3.96 0.80 10.34
N ILE A 113 3.25 1.51 11.21
CA ILE A 113 3.02 2.95 11.11
C ILE A 113 3.70 3.65 12.30
N LYS A 114 4.90 4.18 12.07
CA LYS A 114 5.74 4.88 13.08
C LYS A 114 5.68 6.40 12.99
N GLY A 115 5.10 6.93 11.91
CA GLY A 115 4.83 8.36 11.71
C GLY A 115 3.43 8.56 11.15
N GLY A 116 3.04 9.82 10.92
CA GLY A 116 1.71 10.17 10.44
C GLY A 116 1.44 9.67 9.01
N VAL A 117 0.22 9.24 8.76
CA VAL A 117 -0.34 8.98 7.43
C VAL A 117 -1.48 9.97 7.21
N TRP A 118 -1.32 10.87 6.25
CA TRP A 118 -2.31 11.89 5.90
C TRP A 118 -2.92 11.59 4.53
N GLY A 119 -4.25 11.43 4.46
CA GLY A 119 -4.96 11.10 3.23
C GLY A 119 -6.45 11.43 3.34
N ASN A 120 -7.22 11.41 2.25
CA ASN A 120 -8.67 11.64 2.33
C ASN A 120 -9.41 10.37 2.77
N LYS A 121 -9.21 9.27 2.03
CA LYS A 121 -9.74 7.95 2.36
C LYS A 121 -8.59 6.96 2.42
N VAL A 122 -8.28 6.50 3.62
CA VAL A 122 -7.18 5.57 3.87
C VAL A 122 -7.75 4.18 4.14
N LYS A 123 -7.32 3.18 3.37
CA LYS A 123 -7.64 1.78 3.61
C LYS A 123 -6.36 0.97 3.78
N VAL A 124 -6.27 0.24 4.89
CA VAL A 124 -5.15 -0.66 5.19
C VAL A 124 -5.70 -2.08 5.22
N THR A 125 -5.15 -2.94 4.37
CA THR A 125 -5.53 -4.36 4.26
C THR A 125 -4.30 -5.21 4.54
N THR A 126 -4.35 -6.02 5.61
CA THR A 126 -3.23 -6.85 6.08
C THR A 126 -3.51 -8.35 6.01
N GLY A 127 -2.43 -9.13 5.97
CA GLY A 127 -2.45 -10.58 5.80
C GLY A 127 -2.29 -11.05 4.34
N LYS A 128 -2.21 -12.37 4.18
CA LYS A 128 -2.09 -13.03 2.86
C LYS A 128 -3.43 -13.01 2.13
N ASN A 129 -3.65 -12.01 1.29
CA ASN A 129 -4.92 -11.77 0.60
C ASN A 129 -4.79 -11.77 -0.93
N LYS A 130 -5.87 -12.15 -1.60
CA LYS A 130 -6.20 -11.67 -2.94
C LYS A 130 -7.10 -10.44 -2.79
N VAL A 131 -6.66 -9.31 -3.35
CA VAL A 131 -7.34 -8.02 -3.25
C VAL A 131 -7.63 -7.51 -4.66
N ASP A 132 -8.84 -7.03 -4.92
CA ASP A 132 -9.14 -6.41 -6.21
C ASP A 132 -8.46 -5.04 -6.37
N ARG A 133 -8.48 -4.48 -7.58
CA ARG A 133 -7.78 -3.22 -7.92
C ARG A 133 -8.19 -2.06 -7.00
N THR A 134 -9.46 -1.97 -6.61
CA THR A 134 -10.00 -0.87 -5.82
C THR A 134 -9.99 -1.14 -4.32
N ASN A 135 -9.49 -2.30 -3.90
CA ASN A 135 -9.47 -2.75 -2.52
C ASN A 135 -10.88 -2.78 -1.91
N ASP A 136 -11.90 -3.12 -2.69
CA ASP A 136 -13.28 -3.28 -2.21
C ASP A 136 -13.59 -4.75 -1.91
N SER A 137 -12.94 -5.67 -2.62
CA SER A 137 -13.03 -7.12 -2.41
C SER A 137 -11.70 -7.67 -1.90
N VAL A 138 -11.75 -8.34 -0.74
CA VAL A 138 -10.59 -8.94 -0.08
C VAL A 138 -10.92 -10.39 0.25
N VAL A 139 -10.12 -11.32 -0.26
CA VAL A 139 -10.25 -12.75 0.00
C VAL A 139 -8.96 -13.25 0.62
N TYR A 140 -9.03 -13.77 1.85
CA TYR A 140 -7.87 -14.40 2.48
C TYR A 140 -7.47 -15.67 1.70
N VAL A 141 -6.18 -15.81 1.41
CA VAL A 141 -5.59 -16.93 0.66
C VAL A 141 -4.38 -17.55 1.36
N GLY A 142 -4.10 -17.16 2.61
CA GLY A 142 -3.12 -17.85 3.44
C GLY A 142 -3.66 -19.19 3.96
N ASP A 143 -2.78 -19.98 4.57
CA ASP A 143 -3.20 -21.17 5.29
C ASP A 143 -4.13 -20.72 6.43
N LYS A 144 -5.30 -21.36 6.53
CA LYS A 144 -6.20 -21.12 7.67
C LYS A 144 -5.47 -21.63 8.92
N ASN A 145 -5.10 -20.72 9.82
CA ASN A 145 -4.77 -21.13 11.18
C ASN A 145 -6.06 -21.73 11.78
N THR A 146 -6.10 -23.05 11.89
CA THR A 146 -7.18 -23.80 12.57
C THR A 146 -7.12 -23.66 14.09
N ASN A 147 -6.15 -22.93 14.61
CA ASN A 147 -6.05 -22.62 16.02
C ASN A 147 -6.88 -21.36 16.28
N GLU A 148 -8.13 -21.57 16.71
CA GLU A 148 -8.92 -20.57 17.44
C GLU A 148 -8.20 -20.23 18.74
N THR A 149 -7.14 -19.43 18.63
CA THR A 149 -6.50 -18.79 19.76
C THR A 149 -7.00 -17.37 19.73
N ASP A 150 -7.86 -17.06 20.69
CA ASP A 150 -8.31 -15.71 20.97
C ASP A 150 -7.07 -14.82 21.11
N ARG A 151 -6.81 -13.99 20.09
CA ARG A 151 -5.63 -13.12 19.99
C ARG A 151 -5.66 -11.97 21.00
N THR A 152 -6.70 -11.89 21.83
CA THR A 152 -6.84 -10.93 22.92
C THR A 152 -6.26 -11.43 24.25
N LEU A 153 -5.88 -12.71 24.36
CA LEU A 153 -5.31 -13.26 25.58
C LEU A 153 -3.79 -13.07 25.60
N GLU A 154 -3.27 -12.40 26.63
CA GLU A 154 -1.86 -12.41 27.00
C GLU A 154 -1.41 -13.86 27.19
N SER A 155 -0.76 -14.43 26.17
CA SER A 155 -0.10 -15.73 26.34
C SER A 155 1.16 -15.52 27.17
N THR A 156 1.21 -16.16 28.34
CA THR A 156 2.37 -16.25 29.25
C THR A 156 3.52 -17.11 28.69
N ASN A 157 3.56 -17.31 27.38
CA ASN A 157 4.64 -17.97 26.66
C ASN A 157 5.09 -17.03 25.54
N ASP A 158 6.41 -16.81 25.43
CA ASP A 158 7.18 -15.96 24.49
C ASP A 158 6.94 -16.20 22.97
N GLN A 159 5.74 -16.54 22.55
CA GLN A 159 5.31 -16.43 21.16
C GLN A 159 4.91 -14.98 20.94
N ALA A 160 5.88 -14.17 20.50
CA ALA A 160 5.71 -12.74 20.23
C ALA A 160 4.36 -12.47 19.53
N GLN A 161 3.50 -11.69 20.17
CA GLN A 161 2.21 -11.29 19.62
C GLN A 161 2.46 -10.56 18.30
N VAL A 162 2.13 -11.20 17.17
CA VAL A 162 2.36 -10.64 15.84
C VAL A 162 1.15 -9.78 15.48
N TYR A 163 1.31 -8.46 15.53
CA TYR A 163 0.33 -7.54 14.98
C TYR A 163 0.49 -7.44 13.46
N SER A 164 -0.63 -7.54 12.76
CA SER A 164 -0.75 -7.35 11.31
C SER A 164 -0.66 -5.85 10.96
N VAL A 165 -1.27 -5.00 11.80
CA VAL A 165 -1.14 -3.54 11.84
C VAL A 165 -0.56 -3.11 13.18
N ASP A 166 0.65 -2.54 13.16
CA ASP A 166 1.30 -1.97 14.33
C ASP A 166 1.40 -0.44 14.18
N VAL A 167 0.89 0.31 15.16
CA VAL A 167 0.93 1.79 15.17
C VAL A 167 1.68 2.25 16.43
N GLY A 168 2.84 2.88 16.23
CA GLY A 168 3.68 3.37 17.32
C GLY A 168 3.21 4.70 17.92
N GLN A 169 3.85 5.14 19.02
CA GLN A 169 3.48 6.35 19.79
C GLN A 169 3.47 7.67 18.97
N LEU A 170 4.29 7.76 17.92
CA LEU A 170 4.33 8.89 16.98
C LEU A 170 3.58 8.60 15.66
N GLY A 171 3.04 7.39 15.53
CA GLY A 171 2.23 6.95 14.41
C GLY A 171 0.77 7.38 14.57
N GLY A 172 0.11 7.68 13.46
CA GLY A 172 -1.30 8.03 13.43
C GLY A 172 -1.81 8.10 12.01
N MET A 173 -3.10 7.84 11.81
CA MET A 173 -3.77 8.02 10.52
C MET A 173 -4.74 9.19 10.65
N TYR A 174 -4.63 10.15 9.73
CA TYR A 174 -5.40 11.38 9.69
C TYR A 174 -6.10 11.45 8.35
N ALA A 175 -7.39 11.13 8.35
CA ALA A 175 -8.19 11.06 7.14
C ALA A 175 -9.67 11.32 7.43
N GLU A 176 -10.41 11.70 6.39
CA GLU A 176 -11.88 11.80 6.47
C GLU A 176 -12.50 10.43 6.77
N LYS A 177 -11.87 9.37 6.26
CA LYS A 177 -12.33 7.99 6.43
C LYS A 177 -11.16 7.02 6.50
N ILE A 178 -11.15 6.18 7.52
CA ILE A 178 -10.13 5.14 7.74
C ILE A 178 -10.83 3.78 7.78
N HIS A 179 -10.35 2.83 6.99
CA HIS A 179 -10.77 1.44 7.02
C HIS A 179 -9.59 0.53 7.27
N LEU A 180 -9.70 -0.32 8.29
CA LEU A 180 -8.73 -1.37 8.57
C LEU A 180 -9.39 -2.71 8.31
N VAL A 181 -8.75 -3.54 7.48
CA VAL A 181 -9.15 -4.91 7.21
C VAL A 181 -7.97 -5.80 7.58
N ASP A 182 -8.14 -6.60 8.61
CA ASP A 182 -7.14 -7.57 9.04
C ASP A 182 -7.65 -8.99 8.82
N ASN A 183 -6.93 -9.75 7.99
CA ASN A 183 -7.25 -11.14 7.66
C ASN A 183 -6.11 -12.11 8.03
N GLY A 184 -5.06 -11.70 8.74
CA GLY A 184 -3.90 -12.56 8.97
C GLY A 184 -2.98 -12.11 10.07
#